data_AF-A0A2Z6QYE1-F1
#
_entry.id   AF-A0A2Z6QYE1-F1
#
_cell.length_a   1.000
_cell.length_b   1.000
_cell.length_c   1.000
_cell.angle_alpha   90.00
_cell.angle_beta   90.00
_cell.angle_gamma   90.00
#
_symmetry.space_group_name_H-M   'P 1'
#
loop_
_entity.id
_entity.type
_entity.pdbx_description
1 polymer ?
#
loop_
_entity_poly.entity_id
_entity_poly.type
_entity_poly.pdbx_seq_one_letter_code
_entity_poly.pdbx_strand_id
1 'polypeptide(L)'
;MSKLVRHTNAFIFYYREDNINHESKLKMTDHSRLIAPKWKDESDSCKRKYYQAAAKDYVEKEMASGGNGTTVKSFEQFGNIAFVNEMPIKYSIKFDHRNYLNTIMTNKIAMNPFQIKTSMMKFYLMNSQ
;
A
#
# COMPACT_ATOMS: atom_id res chain seq x y z
N MET A 1 7.66 7.12 -15.42
CA MET A 1 6.76 5.98 -15.14
C MET A 1 7.34 5.20 -13.98
N SER A 2 6.65 5.14 -12.84
CA SER A 2 7.03 4.21 -11.76
C SER A 2 6.75 2.78 -12.25
N LYS A 3 7.77 1.91 -12.22
CA LYS A 3 7.55 0.49 -12.51
C LYS A 3 6.69 -0.07 -11.37
N LEU A 4 5.62 -0.77 -11.73
CA LEU A 4 4.79 -1.48 -10.76
C LEU A 4 5.65 -2.48 -9.97
N VAL A 5 5.80 -2.27 -8.67
CA VAL A 5 6.48 -3.22 -7.78
C VAL A 5 5.58 -4.44 -7.65
N ARG A 6 5.94 -5.54 -8.32
CA ARG A 6 5.21 -6.80 -8.22
C ARG A 6 5.47 -7.42 -6.84
N HIS A 7 4.44 -8.02 -6.26
CA HIS A 7 4.59 -8.80 -5.03
C HIS A 7 5.63 -9.91 -5.22
N THR A 8 6.62 -9.94 -4.32
CA THR A 8 7.65 -10.98 -4.27
C THR A 8 6.99 -12.32 -3.92
N ASN A 9 7.11 -13.32 -4.78
CA ASN A 9 6.56 -14.66 -4.50
C ASN A 9 7.48 -15.40 -3.50
N ALA A 10 6.94 -15.70 -2.31
CA ALA A 10 7.65 -16.36 -1.22
C ALA A 10 8.36 -17.67 -1.65
N PHE A 11 7.74 -18.45 -2.53
CA PHE A 11 8.33 -19.69 -3.05
C PHE A 11 9.55 -19.41 -3.93
N ILE A 12 9.42 -18.49 -4.90
CA ILE A 12 10.43 -18.26 -5.94
C ILE A 12 11.69 -17.60 -5.37
N PHE A 13 11.50 -16.63 -4.48
CA PHE A 13 12.57 -15.75 -4.01
C PHE A 13 13.21 -16.18 -2.70
N TYR A 14 12.51 -16.96 -1.86
CA TYR A 14 13.07 -17.33 -0.57
C TYR A 14 13.16 -18.84 -0.41
N TYR A 15 12.04 -19.57 -0.55
CA TYR A 15 12.08 -21.03 -0.34
C TYR A 15 12.99 -21.73 -1.35
N ARG A 16 12.88 -21.37 -2.63
CA ARG A 16 13.69 -21.98 -3.69
C ARG A 16 15.17 -21.62 -3.56
N GLU A 17 15.49 -20.39 -3.17
CA GLU A 17 16.87 -19.95 -2.98
C GLU A 17 17.52 -20.65 -1.79
N ASP A 18 16.82 -20.78 -0.67
CA ASP A 18 17.30 -21.54 0.50
C ASP A 18 17.55 -23.03 0.21
N ASN A 19 16.83 -23.60 -0.76
CA ASN A 19 16.86 -25.03 -1.06
C ASN A 19 17.58 -25.35 -2.38
N ILE A 20 18.21 -24.36 -3.02
CA ILE A 20 18.96 -24.60 -4.25
C ILE A 20 20.31 -25.24 -3.89
N ASN A 21 20.65 -26.33 -4.56
CA ASN A 21 22.01 -26.84 -4.50
C ASN A 21 22.87 -26.01 -5.47
N HIS A 22 23.73 -25.15 -4.94
CA HIS A 22 24.62 -24.30 -5.72
C HIS A 22 25.71 -25.07 -6.49
N GLU A 23 25.99 -26.32 -6.12
CA GLU A 23 26.92 -27.19 -6.84
C GLU A 23 26.28 -27.82 -8.08
N SER A 24 24.94 -27.81 -8.15
CA SER A 24 24.21 -28.32 -9.30
C SER A 24 24.19 -27.31 -10.45
N LYS A 25 24.55 -27.78 -11.64
CA LYS A 25 24.47 -27.00 -12.91
C LYS A 25 23.08 -27.01 -13.56
N LEU A 26 22.05 -27.47 -12.85
CA LEU A 26 20.69 -27.53 -13.39
C LEU A 26 20.15 -26.12 -13.66
N LYS A 27 19.26 -26.02 -14.65
CA LYS A 27 18.58 -24.77 -14.96
C LYS A 27 17.60 -24.42 -13.84
N MET A 28 17.36 -23.13 -13.63
CA MET A 28 16.42 -22.65 -12.61
C MET A 28 15.00 -23.21 -12.76
N THR A 29 14.56 -23.48 -13.99
CA THR A 29 13.28 -24.13 -14.28
C THR A 29 13.22 -25.55 -13.72
N ASP A 30 14.30 -26.31 -13.87
CA ASP A 30 14.38 -27.69 -13.37
C ASP A 30 14.48 -27.72 -11.84
N HIS A 31 15.25 -26.82 -11.25
CA HIS A 31 15.27 -26.63 -9.80
C HIS A 31 13.88 -26.32 -9.24
N SER A 32 13.14 -25.42 -9.88
CA SER A 32 11.79 -25.05 -9.46
C SER A 32 10.85 -26.25 -9.53
N ARG A 33 10.94 -27.07 -10.59
CA ARG A 33 10.14 -28.30 -10.72
C ARG A 33 10.45 -29.34 -9.65
N LEU A 34 11.72 -29.47 -9.24
CA LEU A 34 12.14 -30.42 -8.20
C LEU A 34 11.74 -29.98 -6.79
N ILE A 35 11.74 -28.67 -6.53
CA ILE A 35 11.48 -28.10 -5.20
C ILE A 35 9.98 -27.83 -4.98
N ALA A 36 9.20 -27.62 -6.04
CA ALA A 36 7.77 -27.33 -5.94
C ALA A 36 6.95 -28.40 -5.16
N PRO A 37 7.17 -29.71 -5.34
CA PRO A 37 6.51 -30.73 -4.51
C PRO A 37 6.85 -30.58 -3.03
N LYS A 38 8.13 -30.35 -2.70
CA LYS A 38 8.58 -30.14 -1.32
C LYS A 38 7.89 -28.94 -0.68
N TRP A 39 7.79 -27.83 -1.42
CA TRP A 39 7.02 -26.67 -0.97
C TRP A 39 5.56 -27.03 -0.73
N LYS A 40 4.92 -27.81 -1.61
CA LYS A 40 3.51 -28.21 -1.40
C LYS A 40 3.33 -28.96 -0.09
N ASP A 41 4.22 -29.91 0.20
CA ASP A 41 4.14 -30.80 1.37
C ASP A 41 4.67 -30.15 2.66
N GLU A 42 5.36 -29.01 2.56
CA GLU A 42 5.88 -28.24 3.69
C GLU A 42 4.74 -27.71 4.59
N SER A 43 4.93 -27.74 5.91
CA SER A 43 3.95 -27.21 6.85
C SER A 43 3.79 -25.68 6.73
N ASP A 44 2.59 -25.17 7.03
CA ASP A 44 2.34 -23.71 7.04
C ASP A 44 3.25 -22.97 8.03
N SER A 45 3.61 -23.60 9.15
CA SER A 45 4.59 -23.06 10.10
C SER A 45 5.96 -22.86 9.48
N CYS A 46 6.45 -23.84 8.71
CA CYS A 46 7.74 -23.74 8.01
C CYS A 46 7.69 -22.73 6.87
N LYS A 47 6.55 -22.67 6.15
CA LYS A 47 6.33 -21.69 5.07
C LYS A 47 6.26 -20.25 5.59
N ARG A 48 5.83 -20.06 6.84
CA ARG A 48 5.58 -18.73 7.42
C ARG A 48 6.77 -17.80 7.37
N LYS A 49 7.98 -18.28 7.67
CA LYS A 49 9.20 -17.46 7.60
C LYS A 49 9.43 -16.87 6.20
N TYR A 50 9.10 -17.64 5.16
CA TYR A 50 9.23 -17.23 3.76
C TYR A 50 8.16 -16.22 3.36
N TYR A 51 6.93 -16.40 3.82
CA TYR A 51 5.87 -15.40 3.61
C TYR A 51 6.17 -14.08 4.32
N GLN A 52 6.70 -14.14 5.55
CA GLN A 52 7.08 -12.95 6.31
C GLN A 52 8.23 -12.20 5.64
N ALA A 53 9.26 -12.91 5.17
CA ALA A 53 10.36 -12.32 4.43
C ALA A 53 9.87 -11.63 3.15
N ALA A 54 8.98 -12.29 2.39
CA ALA A 54 8.39 -11.72 1.18
C ALA A 54 7.52 -10.48 1.45
N ALA A 55 6.74 -10.49 2.54
CA ALA A 55 5.92 -9.35 2.94
C ALA A 55 6.79 -8.14 3.35
N LYS A 56 7.86 -8.38 4.11
CA LYS A 56 8.80 -7.34 4.53
C LYS A 56 9.48 -6.68 3.33
N ASP A 57 10.07 -7.48 2.44
CA ASP A 57 10.75 -7.01 1.23
C ASP A 57 9.80 -6.26 0.28
N TYR A 58 8.55 -6.70 0.19
CA TYR A 58 7.53 -5.98 -0.56
C TYR A 58 7.31 -4.56 -0.01
N VAL A 59 7.14 -4.41 1.30
CA VAL A 59 6.97 -3.09 1.94
C VAL A 59 8.21 -2.22 1.72
N GLU A 60 9.41 -2.76 1.92
CA GLU A 60 10.67 -2.04 1.74
C GLU A 60 10.85 -1.56 0.28
N LYS A 61 10.56 -2.42 -0.70
CA LYS A 61 10.63 -2.05 -2.13
C LYS A 61 9.56 -1.04 -2.52
N GLU A 62 8.35 -1.17 -2.01
CA GLU A 62 7.29 -0.20 -2.26
C GLU A 62 7.71 1.19 -1.73
N MET A 63 8.19 1.26 -0.49
CA MET A 63 8.70 2.49 0.12
C MET A 63 9.88 3.08 -0.67
N ALA A 64 10.86 2.25 -1.06
CA ALA A 64 12.01 2.68 -1.85
C ALA A 64 11.62 3.19 -3.26
N SER A 65 10.52 2.70 -3.82
CA SER A 65 9.99 3.12 -5.13
C SER A 65 9.14 4.39 -5.08
N GLY A 66 8.96 5.00 -3.90
CA GLY A 66 8.15 6.21 -3.69
C GLY A 66 6.69 5.95 -3.30
N GLY A 67 6.33 4.69 -3.00
CA GLY A 67 4.98 4.31 -2.57
C GLY A 67 3.95 4.26 -3.71
N ASN A 68 2.72 3.83 -3.37
CA ASN A 68 1.58 3.88 -4.29
C ASN A 68 0.88 5.25 -4.33
N GLY A 69 1.34 6.21 -3.53
CA GLY A 69 0.78 7.55 -3.41
C GLY A 69 -0.51 7.65 -2.61
N THR A 70 -1.20 6.55 -2.29
CA THR A 70 -2.48 6.56 -1.55
C THR A 70 -2.33 6.15 -0.09
N THR A 71 -1.37 5.29 0.22
CA THR A 71 -1.19 4.68 1.53
C THR A 71 0.27 4.61 1.91
N VAL A 72 0.57 4.70 3.20
CA VAL A 72 1.87 4.34 3.77
C VAL A 72 1.76 2.94 4.33
N LYS A 73 2.69 2.07 3.97
CA LYS A 73 2.80 0.72 4.52
C LYS A 73 3.97 0.62 5.49
N SER A 74 3.81 -0.14 6.56
CA SER A 74 4.88 -0.57 7.45
C SER A 74 4.80 -2.07 7.72
N PHE A 75 5.91 -2.67 8.13
CA PHE A 75 5.98 -4.08 8.48
C PHE A 75 6.36 -4.22 9.95
N GLU A 76 5.58 -4.98 10.71
CA GLU A 76 5.79 -5.26 12.13
C GLU A 76 5.83 -6.76 12.37
N GLN A 77 6.81 -7.23 13.14
CA GLN A 77 6.96 -8.65 13.46
C GLN A 77 7.06 -8.87 14.97
N PHE A 78 6.24 -9.79 15.47
CA PHE A 78 6.19 -10.22 16.87
C PHE A 78 6.37 -11.74 16.92
N GLY A 79 7.61 -12.18 17.11
CA GLY A 79 7.99 -13.60 17.06
C GLY A 79 7.60 -14.23 15.73
N ASN A 80 6.71 -15.23 15.78
CA ASN A 80 6.24 -15.99 14.62
C ASN A 80 5.04 -15.37 13.91
N ILE A 81 4.60 -14.17 14.29
CA ILE A 81 3.48 -13.45 13.66
C ILE A 81 4.01 -12.14 13.10
N ALA A 82 3.54 -11.74 11.92
CA ALA A 82 3.90 -10.46 11.33
C ALA A 82 2.69 -9.82 10.65
N PHE A 83 2.71 -8.50 10.57
CA PHE A 83 1.65 -7.66 10.03
C PHE A 83 2.23 -6.67 9.03
N VAL A 84 1.48 -6.45 7.95
CA VAL A 84 1.69 -5.29 7.07
C VAL A 84 0.60 -4.30 7.44
N ASN A 85 0.98 -3.17 8.03
CA ASN A 85 0.07 -2.11 8.40
C ASN A 85 -0.03 -1.13 7.23
N GLU A 86 -1.24 -0.87 6.74
CA GLU A 86 -1.50 0.05 5.63
C GLU A 86 -2.37 1.21 6.13
N MET A 87 -1.83 2.43 6.08
CA MET A 87 -2.51 3.64 6.54
C MET A 87 -2.74 4.63 5.39
N PRO A 88 -3.94 5.23 5.26
CA PRO A 88 -4.18 6.21 4.21
C PRO A 88 -3.35 7.48 4.44
N ILE A 89 -2.77 8.02 3.36
CA ILE A 89 -2.10 9.31 3.39
C ILE A 89 -3.18 10.39 3.53
N LYS A 90 -3.22 11.07 4.69
CA LYS A 90 -4.12 12.21 4.90
C LYS A 90 -3.62 13.40 4.08
N TYR A 91 -4.27 13.70 2.97
CA TYR A 91 -4.11 15.00 2.33
C TYR A 91 -4.85 16.05 3.15
N SER A 92 -4.12 16.97 3.77
CA SER A 92 -4.73 18.23 4.16
C SER A 92 -5.07 18.96 2.86
N ILE A 93 -6.34 18.91 2.46
CA ILE A 93 -6.85 19.88 1.50
C ILE A 93 -6.70 21.23 2.21
N LYS A 94 -5.65 21.99 1.89
CA LYS A 94 -5.61 23.41 2.21
C LYS A 94 -6.77 24.03 1.45
N PHE A 95 -7.90 24.16 2.13
CA PHE A 95 -9.05 24.86 1.59
C PHE A 95 -8.67 26.34 1.52
N ASP A 96 -8.22 26.78 0.36
CA ASP A 96 -7.88 28.19 0.14
C ASP A 96 -9.19 28.98 0.08
N HIS A 97 -9.55 29.57 1.23
CA HIS A 97 -10.75 30.39 1.40
C HIS A 97 -10.89 31.49 0.34
N ARG A 98 -9.78 31.97 -0.24
CA ARG A 98 -9.79 33.05 -1.24
C ARG A 98 -10.36 32.58 -2.58
N ASN A 99 -10.10 31.33 -2.96
CA ASN A 99 -10.64 30.78 -4.21
C ASN A 99 -12.13 30.46 -4.10
N TYR A 100 -12.59 29.95 -2.95
CA TYR A 100 -14.00 29.65 -2.74
C TYR A 100 -14.88 30.91 -2.78
N LEU A 101 -14.44 32.01 -2.15
CA LEU A 101 -15.17 33.29 -2.18
C LEU A 101 -15.17 33.92 -3.58
N ASN A 102 -14.06 33.83 -4.33
CA ASN A 102 -14.02 34.31 -5.72
C ASN A 102 -14.93 33.49 -6.64
N THR A 103 -15.01 32.17 -6.46
CA THR A 103 -15.92 31.29 -7.23
C THR A 103 -17.39 31.56 -6.88
N ILE A 104 -17.73 31.86 -5.63
CA ILE A 104 -19.11 32.26 -5.27
C ILE A 104 -19.45 33.65 -5.82
N MET A 105 -18.53 34.60 -5.74
CA MET A 105 -18.76 35.98 -6.22
C MET A 105 -18.88 36.04 -7.74
N THR A 106 -18.18 35.18 -8.48
CA THR A 106 -18.32 35.07 -9.94
C THR A 106 -19.55 34.27 -10.37
N ASN A 107 -19.99 33.27 -9.60
CA ASN A 107 -21.21 32.49 -9.91
C ASN A 107 -22.52 33.08 -9.34
N LYS A 108 -22.48 34.27 -8.72
CA LYS A 108 -23.67 34.98 -8.20
C LYS A 108 -24.71 35.35 -9.26
N ILE A 109 -24.46 35.11 -10.54
CA ILE A 109 -25.45 35.31 -11.61
C ILE A 109 -26.41 34.11 -11.76
N ALA A 110 -26.12 32.94 -11.16
CA ALA A 110 -26.90 31.72 -11.40
C ALA A 110 -27.38 30.95 -10.16
N MET A 111 -27.28 31.49 -8.95
CA MET A 111 -27.77 30.80 -7.74
C MET A 111 -28.91 31.55 -7.06
N ASN A 112 -30.04 30.86 -6.93
CA ASN A 112 -31.28 31.30 -6.30
C ASN A 112 -31.01 31.69 -4.82
N PRO A 113 -31.43 32.88 -4.35
CA PRO A 113 -31.05 33.45 -3.04
C PRO A 113 -31.32 32.56 -1.81
N PHE A 114 -32.21 31.58 -1.93
CA PHE A 114 -32.47 30.59 -0.88
C PHE A 114 -31.29 29.64 -0.60
N GLN A 115 -30.47 29.30 -1.61
CA GLN A 115 -29.33 28.39 -1.40
C GLN A 115 -28.13 29.06 -0.72
N ILE A 116 -28.00 30.38 -0.87
CA ILE A 116 -26.91 31.16 -0.26
C ILE A 116 -27.07 31.23 1.27
N LYS A 117 -28.32 31.37 1.76
CA LYS A 117 -28.62 31.45 3.20
C LYS A 117 -28.28 30.16 3.94
N THR A 118 -28.59 29.01 3.34
CA THR A 118 -28.33 27.68 3.94
C THR A 118 -26.84 27.35 4.05
N SER A 119 -26.05 27.81 3.08
CA SER A 119 -24.60 27.59 3.07
C SER A 119 -23.87 28.46 4.11
N MET A 120 -24.27 29.73 4.26
CA MET A 120 -23.71 30.60 5.30
C MET A 120 -24.08 30.14 6.72
N MET A 121 -25.31 29.66 6.95
CA MET A 121 -25.74 29.22 8.29
C MET A 121 -24.99 27.96 8.78
N LYS A 122 -24.65 27.02 7.88
CA LYS A 122 -23.78 25.88 8.22
C LYS A 122 -22.35 26.31 8.56
N PHE A 123 -21.84 27.35 7.92
CA PHE A 123 -20.48 27.83 8.14
C PHE A 123 -20.30 28.47 9.52
N TYR A 124 -21.29 29.24 10.00
CA TYR A 124 -21.23 29.82 11.35
C TYR A 124 -21.39 28.76 12.47
N LEU A 125 -22.17 27.70 12.23
CA LEU A 125 -22.34 26.61 13.19
C LEU A 125 -21.09 25.74 13.36
N MET A 126 -20.24 25.62 12.34
CA MET A 126 -18.99 24.83 12.42
C MET A 126 -17.81 25.59 13.04
N ASN A 127 -17.90 26.91 13.22
CA ASN A 127 -16.83 27.75 13.77
C ASN A 127 -17.19 28.36 15.14
N SER A 128 -18.29 27.93 15.75
CA SER A 128 -18.73 28.34 17.09
C SER A 128 -18.59 27.20 18.09
N GLN A 129 -17.34 26.77 18.35
CA GLN A 129 -16.95 26.02 19.55
C GLN A 129 -15.66 26.61 20.10
#